data_AF-A0A1B2YLI6-F1
#
_entry.id   AF-A0A1B2YLI6-F1
#
_cell.length_a   1.000
_cell.length_b   1.000
_cell.length_c   1.000
_cell.angle_alpha   90.00
_cell.angle_beta   90.00
_cell.angle_gamma   90.00
#
_symmetry.space_group_name_H-M   'P 1'
#
loop_
_entity.id
_entity.type
_entity.pdbx_description
1 polymer ?
#
loop_
_entity_poly.entity_id
_entity_poly.type
_entity_poly.pdbx_seq_one_letter_code
_entity_poly.pdbx_strand_id
1 'polypeptide(L)'
;WQIMIHGESYKWIVAEAAKKALGMDRIQERIFIVKLVNDKNDKNRVAGAVGFSTRDDKVVVYKFKACLLAAGGCVNIFRPRSVGEGTGRAWYPVWNAGSTYSMAAEAGAELTMMENRFVPTRFKNGYGPVGAWFLLFKAKATNAYGENYLTKNAEMLDAYPPYGKAAVPASCLRNHVMLKEMKDGNGPIYMDTVTALGNLRETLTPREVKHLEAEAWEDFLDMCIGQCGIWVGENIEPEKKNSELMPTEPYLLGSHSGCCGIWASGPTDVGAPTEEALGEGIPEHLPSGWNWGYRGMTTVNGLFTAGDGVGASGHKFSSGSHAEGRMAAKSMVQYVIDNKDWTPELDTSVEDLVATIYQPVKTFLEFKDYSTAIDVNPNYITPKMLQFRLQKIMDEYVAGVATYYNTNEKMLDVASEKLDMLKEDAEKMRAKDLHELLRAWENYHRILTAEAHMKHIHFRQESRYPGFYYR
;
A
#
# COMPACT_ATOMS: atom_id res chain seq x y z
N TRP A 1 -3.34 10.14 -19.45
CA TRP A 1 -2.05 10.31 -20.12
C TRP A 1 -1.11 9.26 -19.57
N GLN A 2 -0.70 8.29 -20.38
CA GLN A 2 0.33 7.31 -20.05
C GLN A 2 1.48 7.56 -21.04
N ILE A 3 2.68 7.77 -20.51
CA ILE A 3 3.89 8.00 -21.30
C ILE A 3 4.80 6.82 -21.02
N MET A 4 5.24 6.12 -22.08
CA MET A 4 6.20 5.03 -21.97
C MET A 4 7.59 5.60 -21.73
N ILE A 5 8.37 4.92 -20.88
CA ILE A 5 9.76 5.28 -20.56
C ILE A 5 10.60 4.01 -20.52
N HIS A 6 11.87 4.13 -20.88
CA HIS A 6 12.89 3.11 -20.58
C HIS A 6 13.31 3.29 -19.12
N GLY A 7 12.61 2.57 -18.24
CA GLY A 7 12.47 2.88 -16.83
C GLY A 7 13.33 2.05 -15.88
N GLU A 8 14.14 1.10 -16.37
CA GLU A 8 14.95 0.20 -15.52
C GLU A 8 15.73 0.96 -14.43
N SER A 9 16.39 2.06 -14.83
CA SER A 9 17.20 2.89 -13.93
C SER A 9 16.44 4.04 -13.27
N TYR A 10 15.10 4.07 -13.32
CA TYR A 10 14.30 5.21 -12.86
C TYR A 10 14.57 5.54 -11.38
N LYS A 11 14.58 4.53 -10.50
CA LYS A 11 14.89 4.76 -9.08
C LYS A 11 16.33 5.23 -8.86
N TRP A 12 17.29 4.71 -9.62
CA TRP A 12 18.70 5.13 -9.53
C TRP A 12 18.88 6.61 -9.87
N ILE A 13 18.26 7.06 -10.96
CA ILE A 13 18.30 8.47 -11.39
C ILE A 13 17.72 9.39 -10.31
N VAL A 14 16.55 9.05 -9.77
CA VAL A 14 15.90 9.85 -8.71
C VAL A 14 16.72 9.83 -7.41
N ALA A 15 17.29 8.68 -7.03
CA ALA A 15 18.12 8.55 -5.83
C ALA A 15 19.43 9.32 -5.96
N GLU A 16 20.05 9.34 -7.13
CA GLU A 16 21.25 10.13 -7.39
C GLU A 16 20.97 11.62 -7.26
N ALA A 17 19.84 12.11 -7.77
CA ALA A 17 19.42 13.50 -7.62
C ALA A 17 19.23 13.88 -6.14
N ALA A 18 18.57 13.02 -5.36
CA ALA A 18 18.40 13.22 -3.91
C ALA A 18 19.75 13.24 -3.17
N LYS A 19 20.63 12.28 -3.49
CA LYS A 19 21.99 12.20 -2.94
C LYS A 19 22.83 13.43 -3.26
N LYS A 20 22.75 13.96 -4.49
CA LYS A 20 23.44 15.20 -4.88
C LYS A 20 22.93 16.42 -4.13
N ALA A 21 21.62 16.51 -3.91
CA ALA A 21 21.02 17.64 -3.21
C ALA A 21 21.28 17.63 -1.68
N LEU A 22 21.24 16.44 -1.05
CA LEU A 22 21.42 16.29 0.39
C LEU A 22 22.87 16.00 0.80
N GLY A 23 23.70 15.42 -0.04
CA GLY A 23 25.00 14.90 0.41
C GLY A 23 24.84 13.63 1.26
N MET A 24 25.88 12.79 1.29
CA MET A 24 25.83 11.48 1.97
C MET A 24 25.87 11.59 3.49
N ASP A 25 26.40 12.68 4.04
CA ASP A 25 26.48 12.95 5.48
C ASP A 25 25.09 13.10 6.12
N ARG A 26 24.08 13.50 5.34
CA ARG A 26 22.69 13.67 5.76
C ARG A 26 21.79 12.48 5.40
N ILE A 27 22.36 11.38 4.90
CA ILE A 27 21.63 10.18 4.50
C ILE A 27 22.11 9.00 5.34
N GLN A 28 21.19 8.42 6.12
CA GLN A 28 21.43 7.20 6.88
C GLN A 28 20.60 6.07 6.29
N GLU A 29 21.27 5.03 5.82
CA GLU A 29 20.62 3.83 5.27
C GLU A 29 20.59 2.71 6.30
N ARG A 30 19.74 1.70 6.06
CA ARG A 30 19.61 0.51 6.93
C ARG A 30 19.16 0.80 8.35
N ILE A 31 18.63 1.99 8.62
CA ILE A 31 17.88 2.32 9.84
C ILE A 31 16.39 2.11 9.57
N PHE A 32 15.75 1.25 10.37
CA PHE A 32 14.29 1.08 10.33
C PHE A 32 13.67 1.92 11.43
N ILE A 33 12.80 2.86 11.06
CA ILE A 33 12.05 3.69 12.02
C ILE A 33 10.81 2.92 12.47
N VAL A 34 10.62 2.85 13.78
CA VAL A 34 9.55 2.08 14.41
C VAL A 34 8.45 2.99 14.95
N LYS A 35 8.81 4.09 15.61
CA LYS A 35 7.83 4.91 16.32
C LYS A 35 8.13 6.40 16.18
N LEU A 36 7.09 7.20 16.00
CA LEU A 36 7.13 8.65 16.19
C LEU A 36 6.91 8.98 17.67
N VAL A 37 7.53 10.05 18.14
CA VAL A 37 7.47 10.48 19.53
C VAL A 37 6.96 11.92 19.56
N ASN A 38 5.90 12.16 20.33
CA ASN A 38 5.26 13.46 20.41
C ASN A 38 6.01 14.40 21.37
N ASP A 39 5.71 15.69 21.27
CA ASP A 39 6.28 16.70 22.14
C ASP A 39 5.71 16.55 23.56
N LYS A 40 6.59 16.60 24.56
CA LYS A 40 6.24 16.50 25.97
C LYS A 40 5.20 17.55 26.40
N ASN A 41 5.23 18.72 25.79
CA ASN A 41 4.40 19.87 26.16
C ASN A 41 3.21 20.07 25.21
N ASP A 42 3.19 19.39 24.06
CA ASP A 42 2.11 19.43 23.07
C ASP A 42 1.89 18.03 22.47
N LYS A 43 0.89 17.32 23.03
CA LYS A 43 0.55 15.95 22.61
C LYS A 43 0.09 15.84 21.16
N ASN A 44 -0.26 16.95 20.50
CA ASN A 44 -0.66 17.00 19.09
C ASN A 44 0.47 17.55 18.19
N ARG A 45 1.74 17.42 18.61
CA ARG A 45 2.92 17.81 17.85
C ARG A 45 3.97 16.70 17.90
N VAL A 46 4.58 16.40 16.75
CA VAL A 46 5.68 15.43 16.70
C VAL A 46 7.01 16.11 17.07
N ALA A 47 7.83 15.46 17.89
CA ALA A 47 9.13 15.97 18.35
C ALA A 47 10.32 15.06 17.97
N GLY A 48 10.06 13.80 17.64
CA GLY A 48 11.11 12.86 17.31
C GLY A 48 10.63 11.53 16.75
N ALA A 49 11.58 10.64 16.55
CA ALA A 49 11.34 9.26 16.14
C ALA A 49 12.42 8.35 16.70
N VAL A 50 12.09 7.07 16.88
CA VAL A 50 13.06 6.02 17.26
C VAL A 50 13.08 4.91 16.21
N GLY A 51 14.28 4.41 15.94
CA GLY A 51 14.51 3.27 15.08
C GLY A 51 15.76 2.50 15.48
N PHE A 52 16.13 1.52 14.68
CA PHE A 52 17.33 0.72 14.91
C PHE A 52 18.05 0.37 13.61
N SER A 53 19.35 0.12 13.71
CA SER A 53 20.14 -0.37 12.59
C SER A 53 19.81 -1.84 12.32
N THR A 54 19.59 -2.17 11.05
CA THR A 54 19.43 -3.55 10.58
C THR A 54 20.77 -4.20 10.23
N ARG A 55 21.88 -3.56 10.61
CA ARG A 55 23.26 -4.02 10.37
C ARG A 55 24.12 -4.07 11.63
N ASP A 56 23.81 -3.22 12.61
CA ASP A 56 24.54 -3.11 13.86
C ASP A 56 23.55 -3.11 15.03
N ASP A 57 24.00 -3.52 16.22
CA ASP A 57 23.20 -3.45 17.45
C ASP A 57 23.14 -2.01 17.98
N LYS A 58 22.41 -1.15 17.26
CA LYS A 58 22.28 0.28 17.56
C LYS A 58 20.82 0.73 17.44
N VAL A 59 20.31 1.36 18.49
CA VAL A 59 19.09 2.17 18.45
C VAL A 59 19.46 3.62 18.19
N VAL A 60 18.67 4.28 17.34
CA VAL A 60 18.84 5.67 16.96
C VAL A 60 17.58 6.44 17.34
N VAL A 61 17.75 7.50 18.12
CA VAL A 61 16.68 8.43 18.48
C VAL A 61 16.94 9.75 17.77
N TYR A 62 15.99 10.18 16.95
CA TYR A 62 16.02 11.46 16.26
C TYR A 62 15.14 12.47 16.99
N LYS A 63 15.62 13.69 17.13
CA LYS A 63 14.82 14.87 17.51
C LYS A 63 14.74 15.81 16.31
N PHE A 64 13.55 16.29 15.99
CA PHE A 64 13.35 17.15 14.83
C PHE A 64 12.17 18.10 15.05
N LYS A 65 12.18 19.20 14.30
CA LYS A 65 11.06 20.13 14.25
C LYS A 65 9.96 19.72 13.26
N ALA A 66 10.34 19.03 12.19
CA ALA A 66 9.39 18.57 11.18
C ALA A 66 9.83 17.20 10.64
N CYS A 67 8.86 16.36 10.30
CA CYS A 67 9.09 15.03 9.74
C CYS A 67 8.29 14.85 8.46
N LEU A 68 8.91 14.31 7.41
CA LEU A 68 8.21 13.78 6.25
C LEU A 68 8.07 12.26 6.38
N LEU A 69 6.89 11.79 6.75
CA LEU A 69 6.58 10.38 6.85
C LEU A 69 6.15 9.83 5.48
N ALA A 70 7.08 9.22 4.75
CA ALA A 70 6.87 8.69 3.40
C ALA A 70 7.43 7.26 3.24
N ALA A 71 6.92 6.32 4.03
CA ALA A 71 7.37 4.92 4.07
C ALA A 71 6.55 3.96 3.19
N GLY A 72 5.83 4.50 2.18
CA GLY A 72 4.99 3.72 1.27
C GLY A 72 3.68 3.23 1.91
N GLY A 73 2.89 2.48 1.13
CA GLY A 73 1.62 1.88 1.58
C GLY A 73 1.79 0.62 2.44
N CYS A 74 0.85 -0.33 2.30
CA CYS A 74 0.82 -1.57 3.06
C CYS A 74 0.40 -2.77 2.21
N VAL A 75 1.18 -3.84 2.29
CA VAL A 75 0.94 -5.13 1.60
C VAL A 75 1.15 -6.29 2.56
N ASN A 76 0.80 -7.51 2.13
CA ASN A 76 0.89 -8.73 2.92
C ASN A 76 0.10 -8.68 4.24
N ILE A 77 -0.94 -7.84 4.31
CA ILE A 77 -1.96 -7.90 5.37
C ILE A 77 -3.08 -8.87 5.02
N PHE A 78 -3.32 -9.14 3.74
CA PHE A 78 -4.20 -10.20 3.24
C PHE A 78 -3.37 -11.40 2.81
N ARG A 79 -3.94 -12.60 2.93
CA ARG A 79 -3.33 -13.82 2.39
C ARG A 79 -3.27 -13.71 0.86
N PRO A 80 -2.07 -13.81 0.25
CA PRO A 80 -1.93 -13.75 -1.21
C PRO A 80 -2.43 -15.05 -1.84
N ARG A 81 -2.62 -15.02 -3.16
CA ARG A 81 -3.04 -16.21 -3.93
C ARG A 81 -2.00 -17.34 -3.93
N SER A 82 -0.73 -17.01 -3.71
CA SER A 82 0.36 -17.99 -3.57
C SER A 82 0.95 -17.93 -2.16
N VAL A 83 0.85 -19.02 -1.40
CA VAL A 83 1.20 -19.07 0.05
C VAL A 83 2.52 -19.77 0.37
N GLY A 84 3.20 -20.30 -0.66
CA GLY A 84 4.57 -20.82 -0.57
C GLY A 84 5.60 -19.70 -0.81
N GLU A 85 6.62 -19.99 -1.62
CA GLU A 85 7.61 -18.99 -2.04
C GLU A 85 6.97 -17.77 -2.74
N GLY A 86 5.88 -18.00 -3.47
CA GLY A 86 5.09 -16.95 -4.13
C GLY A 86 4.45 -15.92 -3.19
N THR A 87 4.51 -16.10 -1.87
CA THR A 87 4.10 -15.07 -0.88
C THR A 87 4.90 -13.77 -1.06
N GLY A 88 6.14 -13.89 -1.56
CA GLY A 88 6.99 -12.73 -1.89
C GLY A 88 6.52 -11.97 -3.14
N ARG A 89 5.65 -12.55 -3.97
CA ARG A 89 5.18 -11.99 -5.24
C ARG A 89 3.87 -11.23 -5.07
N ALA A 90 3.87 -10.20 -4.23
CA ALA A 90 2.80 -9.20 -4.27
C ALA A 90 2.90 -8.33 -5.53
N TRP A 91 1.80 -7.77 -6.01
CA TRP A 91 1.81 -6.78 -7.10
C TRP A 91 2.42 -5.46 -6.64
N TYR A 92 2.06 -5.00 -5.44
CA TYR A 92 2.66 -3.81 -4.82
C TYR A 92 3.91 -4.21 -4.00
N PRO A 93 4.87 -3.30 -3.73
CA PRO A 93 6.17 -3.68 -3.19
C PRO A 93 6.09 -4.41 -1.83
N VAL A 94 6.61 -5.64 -1.76
CA VAL A 94 6.47 -6.55 -0.62
C VAL A 94 7.03 -6.00 0.72
N TRP A 95 7.97 -5.07 0.64
CA TRP A 95 8.59 -4.40 1.79
C TRP A 95 7.71 -3.29 2.41
N ASN A 96 6.59 -2.91 1.78
CA ASN A 96 5.69 -1.90 2.32
C ASN A 96 4.83 -2.48 3.45
N ALA A 97 5.18 -2.16 4.70
CA ALA A 97 4.55 -2.73 5.89
C ALA A 97 3.45 -1.86 6.53
N GLY A 98 3.06 -0.75 5.89
CA GLY A 98 2.11 0.20 6.47
C GLY A 98 2.71 1.12 7.53
N SER A 99 4.05 1.22 7.61
CA SER A 99 4.73 2.07 8.58
C SER A 99 4.28 3.54 8.51
N THR A 100 3.93 4.03 7.32
CA THR A 100 3.36 5.37 7.12
C THR A 100 2.06 5.55 7.89
N TYR A 101 1.17 4.56 7.85
CA TYR A 101 -0.16 4.66 8.44
C TYR A 101 -0.14 4.39 9.94
N SER A 102 0.58 3.35 10.36
CA SER A 102 0.66 2.97 11.77
C SER A 102 1.30 4.08 12.61
N MET A 103 2.46 4.58 12.20
CA MET A 103 3.16 5.62 12.97
C MET A 103 2.38 6.94 13.01
N ALA A 104 1.68 7.29 11.93
CA ALA A 104 0.83 8.47 11.92
C ALA A 104 -0.36 8.31 12.88
N ALA A 105 -1.06 7.18 12.82
CA ALA A 105 -2.19 6.90 13.70
C ALA A 105 -1.78 6.87 15.18
N GLU A 106 -0.66 6.23 15.51
CA GLU A 106 -0.14 6.22 16.89
C GLU A 106 0.27 7.61 17.38
N ALA A 107 0.73 8.49 16.49
CA ALA A 107 1.05 9.88 16.82
C ALA A 107 -0.22 10.74 17.00
N GLY A 108 -1.41 10.22 16.68
CA GLY A 108 -2.69 10.92 16.75
C GLY A 108 -3.13 11.59 15.44
N ALA A 109 -2.47 11.30 14.32
CA ALA A 109 -2.87 11.85 13.03
C ALA A 109 -4.12 11.16 12.49
N GLU A 110 -5.03 11.96 11.97
CA GLU A 110 -6.27 11.50 11.37
C GLU A 110 -6.01 10.70 10.08
N LEU A 111 -6.66 9.55 9.97
CA LEU A 111 -6.65 8.75 8.75
C LEU A 111 -7.94 8.97 7.95
N THR A 112 -7.82 8.93 6.63
CA THR A 112 -8.92 9.17 5.70
C THR A 112 -9.00 8.05 4.67
N MET A 113 -10.23 7.71 4.29
CA MET A 113 -10.51 6.73 3.23
C MET A 113 -9.80 5.38 3.44
N MET A 114 -9.53 4.98 4.69
CA MET A 114 -8.80 3.74 4.95
C MET A 114 -9.56 2.51 4.47
N GLU A 115 -10.89 2.55 4.31
CA GLU A 115 -11.70 1.50 3.68
C GLU A 115 -11.37 1.28 2.20
N ASN A 116 -10.81 2.30 1.53
CA ASN A 116 -10.41 2.18 0.15
C ASN A 116 -9.17 1.28 0.05
N ARG A 117 -9.29 0.26 -0.77
CA ARG A 117 -8.23 -0.70 -1.09
C ARG A 117 -8.07 -0.74 -2.60
N PHE A 118 -6.90 -1.15 -3.08
CA PHE A 118 -6.73 -1.45 -4.48
C PHE A 118 -6.60 -2.96 -4.71
N VAL A 119 -7.46 -3.48 -5.59
CA VAL A 119 -7.41 -4.87 -6.07
C VAL A 119 -7.03 -4.83 -7.55
N PRO A 120 -5.74 -4.91 -7.90
CA PRO A 120 -5.31 -4.91 -9.30
C PRO A 120 -5.69 -6.21 -10.00
N THR A 121 -6.27 -6.10 -11.19
CA THR A 121 -6.33 -7.21 -12.15
C THR A 121 -5.09 -7.19 -13.02
N ARG A 122 -4.31 -8.27 -12.98
CA ARG A 122 -3.01 -8.41 -13.66
C ARG A 122 -2.87 -9.79 -14.28
N PHE A 123 -1.79 -10.00 -15.04
CA PHE A 123 -1.40 -11.34 -15.43
C PHE A 123 -1.25 -12.23 -14.18
N LYS A 124 -1.86 -13.41 -14.23
CA LYS A 124 -1.98 -14.30 -13.07
C LYS A 124 -0.59 -14.75 -12.60
N ASN A 125 -0.46 -14.93 -11.28
CA ASN A 125 0.76 -15.30 -10.56
C ASN A 125 1.86 -14.22 -10.57
N GLY A 126 2.38 -13.87 -11.74
CA GLY A 126 3.51 -12.93 -11.88
C GLY A 126 3.13 -11.47 -11.65
N TYR A 127 1.83 -11.15 -11.79
CA TYR A 127 1.25 -9.82 -11.65
C TYR A 127 1.89 -8.76 -12.55
N GLY A 128 2.25 -9.18 -13.77
CA GLY A 128 2.74 -8.27 -14.81
C GLY A 128 1.71 -7.18 -15.18
N PRO A 129 2.20 -6.01 -15.62
CA PRO A 129 1.35 -4.90 -16.05
C PRO A 129 0.45 -5.29 -17.22
N VAL A 130 -0.76 -4.73 -17.23
CA VAL A 130 -1.76 -4.92 -18.31
C VAL A 130 -2.04 -3.62 -19.06
N GLY A 131 -1.45 -2.50 -18.62
CA GLY A 131 -1.72 -1.17 -19.15
C GLY A 131 -1.31 -1.03 -20.62
N ALA A 132 -0.08 -1.44 -20.97
CA ALA A 132 0.38 -1.44 -22.35
C ALA A 132 -0.46 -2.38 -23.22
N TRP A 133 -0.81 -3.57 -22.73
CA TRP A 133 -1.68 -4.53 -23.43
C TRP A 133 -3.05 -3.94 -23.80
N PHE A 134 -3.72 -3.27 -22.89
CA PHE A 134 -5.01 -2.64 -23.19
C PHE A 134 -4.87 -1.37 -24.04
N LEU A 135 -3.90 -0.50 -23.73
CA LEU A 135 -3.85 0.85 -24.29
C LEU A 135 -3.02 0.95 -25.57
N LEU A 136 -1.90 0.25 -25.65
CA LEU A 136 -1.00 0.25 -26.81
C LEU A 136 -1.40 -0.86 -27.79
N PHE A 137 -1.41 -2.11 -27.31
CA PHE A 137 -1.67 -3.28 -28.15
C PHE A 137 -3.15 -3.52 -28.44
N LYS A 138 -4.06 -2.77 -27.81
CA LYS A 138 -5.52 -2.89 -27.95
C LYS A 138 -6.05 -4.30 -27.69
N ALA A 139 -5.34 -5.05 -26.84
CA ALA A 139 -5.74 -6.39 -26.44
C ALA A 139 -7.08 -6.34 -25.69
N LYS A 140 -7.86 -7.42 -25.81
CA LYS A 140 -9.15 -7.57 -25.13
C LYS A 140 -8.99 -8.59 -24.01
N ALA A 141 -9.77 -8.40 -22.94
CA ALA A 141 -9.92 -9.42 -21.92
C ALA A 141 -11.19 -10.24 -22.21
N THR A 142 -11.06 -11.56 -22.24
CA THR A 142 -12.14 -12.49 -22.56
C THR A 142 -12.30 -13.55 -21.47
N ASN A 143 -13.48 -14.15 -21.38
CA ASN A 143 -13.70 -15.32 -20.52
C ASN A 143 -13.24 -16.62 -21.22
N ALA A 144 -13.46 -17.78 -20.60
CA ALA A 144 -13.02 -19.07 -21.14
C ALA A 144 -13.65 -19.44 -22.49
N TYR A 145 -14.77 -18.79 -22.85
CA TYR A 145 -15.51 -19.04 -24.09
C TYR A 145 -15.20 -18.01 -25.18
N GLY A 146 -14.21 -17.14 -24.96
CA GLY A 146 -13.82 -16.10 -25.92
C GLY A 146 -14.73 -14.87 -25.93
N GLU A 147 -15.65 -14.75 -24.97
CA GLU A 147 -16.58 -13.63 -24.90
C GLU A 147 -15.92 -12.42 -24.20
N ASN A 148 -16.10 -11.23 -24.75
CA ASN A 148 -15.72 -10.00 -24.06
C ASN A 148 -16.73 -9.72 -22.93
N TYR A 149 -16.34 -10.07 -21.70
CA TYR A 149 -17.23 -10.00 -20.54
C TYR A 149 -17.68 -8.58 -20.18
N LEU A 150 -16.90 -7.54 -20.53
CA LEU A 150 -17.30 -6.15 -20.30
C LEU A 150 -18.45 -5.74 -21.22
N THR A 151 -18.50 -6.27 -22.43
CA THR A 151 -19.63 -6.05 -23.36
C THR A 151 -20.81 -6.93 -23.00
N LYS A 152 -20.56 -8.22 -22.74
CA LYS A 152 -21.58 -9.21 -22.38
C LYS A 152 -22.41 -8.78 -21.18
N ASN A 153 -21.77 -8.26 -20.13
CA ASN A 153 -22.41 -7.90 -18.87
C ASN A 153 -22.45 -6.37 -18.65
N ALA A 154 -22.47 -5.57 -19.73
CA ALA A 154 -22.43 -4.12 -19.65
C ALA A 154 -23.56 -3.52 -18.80
N GLU A 155 -24.72 -4.18 -18.78
CA GLU A 155 -25.91 -3.84 -17.98
C GLU A 155 -25.64 -3.78 -16.47
N MET A 156 -24.63 -4.50 -15.95
CA MET A 156 -24.25 -4.39 -14.53
C MET A 156 -23.76 -2.98 -14.16
N LEU A 157 -23.25 -2.23 -15.14
CA LEU A 157 -22.73 -0.87 -14.93
C LEU A 157 -23.85 0.16 -14.80
N ASP A 158 -25.08 -0.19 -15.18
CA ASP A 158 -26.24 0.70 -15.19
C ASP A 158 -26.71 1.05 -13.78
N ALA A 159 -26.37 0.20 -12.80
CA ALA A 159 -26.63 0.43 -11.38
C ALA A 159 -25.74 1.53 -10.76
N TYR A 160 -24.73 2.05 -11.48
CA TYR A 160 -23.72 2.95 -10.92
C TYR A 160 -23.57 4.29 -11.67
N PRO A 161 -24.63 5.08 -11.94
CA PRO A 161 -24.47 6.39 -12.57
C PRO A 161 -23.81 7.40 -11.61
N PRO A 162 -22.98 8.34 -12.11
CA PRO A 162 -22.48 8.44 -13.50
C PRO A 162 -21.27 7.51 -13.78
N TYR A 163 -20.72 6.86 -12.75
CA TYR A 163 -19.43 6.15 -12.77
C TYR A 163 -19.35 4.98 -13.77
N GLY A 164 -20.42 4.19 -13.89
CA GLY A 164 -20.52 3.06 -14.82
C GLY A 164 -20.71 3.49 -16.28
N LYS A 165 -21.14 4.74 -16.50
CA LYS A 165 -21.37 5.33 -17.83
C LYS A 165 -20.20 6.20 -18.32
N ALA A 166 -19.13 6.30 -17.53
CA ALA A 166 -17.90 6.96 -17.97
C ALA A 166 -17.28 6.22 -19.18
N ALA A 167 -16.60 6.96 -20.06
CA ALA A 167 -15.96 6.39 -21.26
C ALA A 167 -15.01 5.23 -20.96
N VAL A 168 -14.34 5.30 -19.80
CA VAL A 168 -13.64 4.18 -19.20
C VAL A 168 -14.26 3.96 -17.82
N PRO A 169 -15.04 2.88 -17.61
CA PRO A 169 -15.62 2.58 -16.31
C PRO A 169 -14.55 2.53 -15.22
N ALA A 170 -14.88 2.94 -13.99
CA ALA A 170 -13.94 2.93 -12.87
C ALA A 170 -13.26 1.54 -12.69
N SER A 171 -12.01 1.52 -12.23
CA SER A 171 -11.23 0.27 -12.11
C SER A 171 -11.91 -0.80 -11.25
N CYS A 172 -12.57 -0.41 -10.16
CA CYS A 172 -13.37 -1.31 -9.34
C CYS A 172 -14.55 -1.91 -10.13
N LEU A 173 -15.28 -1.11 -10.91
CA LEU A 173 -16.39 -1.59 -11.74
C LEU A 173 -15.94 -2.57 -12.83
N ARG A 174 -14.74 -2.41 -13.41
CA ARG A 174 -14.20 -3.42 -14.33
C ARG A 174 -13.94 -4.76 -13.63
N ASN A 175 -13.42 -4.72 -12.40
CA ASN A 175 -13.29 -5.92 -11.58
C ASN A 175 -14.66 -6.49 -11.18
N HIS A 176 -15.66 -5.64 -10.92
CA HIS A 176 -17.01 -6.08 -10.57
C HIS A 176 -17.61 -7.00 -11.63
N VAL A 177 -17.46 -6.62 -12.90
CA VAL A 177 -17.91 -7.43 -14.02
C VAL A 177 -17.07 -8.70 -14.17
N MET A 178 -15.74 -8.61 -14.03
CA MET A 178 -14.86 -9.78 -14.08
C MET A 178 -15.21 -10.80 -12.98
N LEU A 179 -15.56 -10.35 -11.77
CA LEU A 179 -15.92 -11.22 -10.66
C LEU A 179 -17.24 -11.97 -10.89
N LYS A 180 -18.17 -11.42 -11.67
CA LYS A 180 -19.36 -12.17 -12.10
C LYS A 180 -18.96 -13.40 -12.91
N GLU A 181 -18.11 -13.24 -13.92
CA GLU A 181 -17.63 -14.36 -14.73
C GLU A 181 -16.89 -15.41 -13.90
N MET A 182 -16.08 -14.98 -12.93
CA MET A 182 -15.39 -15.90 -12.03
C MET A 182 -16.35 -16.68 -11.13
N LYS A 183 -17.36 -16.00 -10.55
CA LYS A 183 -18.37 -16.62 -9.68
C LYS A 183 -19.31 -17.57 -10.43
N ASP A 184 -19.62 -17.25 -11.69
CA ASP A 184 -20.48 -18.07 -12.55
C ASP A 184 -19.73 -19.28 -13.15
N GLY A 185 -18.42 -19.41 -12.90
CA GLY A 185 -17.61 -20.53 -13.41
C GLY A 185 -17.17 -20.37 -14.87
N ASN A 186 -17.20 -19.15 -15.42
CA ASN A 186 -16.78 -18.85 -16.80
C ASN A 186 -15.30 -18.50 -16.92
N GLY A 187 -14.51 -18.66 -15.85
CA GLY A 187 -13.06 -18.55 -15.91
C GLY A 187 -12.39 -19.76 -16.60
N PRO A 188 -11.10 -19.69 -16.95
CA PRO A 188 -10.17 -18.58 -16.71
C PRO A 188 -10.50 -17.32 -17.53
N ILE A 189 -10.09 -16.17 -17.02
CA ILE A 189 -10.13 -14.91 -17.77
C ILE A 189 -8.79 -14.77 -18.48
N TYR A 190 -8.80 -14.44 -19.77
CA TYR A 190 -7.60 -14.31 -20.58
C TYR A 190 -7.39 -12.88 -21.04
N MET A 191 -6.13 -12.48 -21.15
CA MET A 191 -5.72 -11.43 -22.07
C MET A 191 -5.52 -12.05 -23.45
N ASP A 192 -6.25 -11.58 -24.45
CA ASP A 192 -6.16 -12.07 -25.83
C ASP A 192 -4.96 -11.45 -26.56
N THR A 193 -3.76 -11.86 -26.17
CA THR A 193 -2.49 -11.36 -26.71
C THR A 193 -2.26 -11.84 -28.14
N VAL A 194 -2.71 -13.06 -28.47
CA VAL A 194 -2.52 -13.67 -29.80
C VAL A 194 -3.24 -12.85 -30.86
N THR A 195 -4.54 -12.58 -30.68
CA THR A 195 -5.31 -11.77 -31.63
C THR A 195 -4.80 -10.34 -31.69
N ALA A 196 -4.43 -9.75 -30.54
CA ALA A 196 -3.89 -8.39 -30.50
C ALA A 196 -2.62 -8.22 -31.35
N LEU A 197 -1.65 -9.12 -31.17
CA LEU A 197 -0.42 -9.13 -31.96
C LEU A 197 -0.66 -9.53 -33.41
N GLY A 198 -1.59 -10.44 -33.68
CA GLY A 198 -2.03 -10.82 -35.02
C GLY A 198 -2.54 -9.62 -35.83
N ASN A 199 -3.46 -8.85 -35.27
CA ASN A 199 -4.03 -7.66 -35.92
C ASN A 199 -2.96 -6.60 -36.23
N LEU A 200 -1.99 -6.42 -35.34
CA LEU A 200 -0.88 -5.49 -35.57
C LEU A 200 0.01 -5.93 -36.74
N ARG A 201 0.23 -7.23 -36.91
CA ARG A 201 1.00 -7.79 -38.03
C ARG A 201 0.35 -7.60 -39.39
N GLU A 202 -0.97 -7.38 -39.45
CA GLU A 202 -1.68 -7.10 -40.70
C GLU A 202 -1.38 -5.68 -41.24
N THR A 203 -1.03 -4.75 -40.36
CA THR A 203 -0.88 -3.32 -40.71
C THR A 203 0.57 -2.83 -40.65
N LEU A 204 1.45 -3.58 -40.00
CA LEU A 204 2.83 -3.18 -39.74
C LEU A 204 3.84 -4.04 -40.50
N THR A 205 4.99 -3.45 -40.84
CA THR A 205 6.10 -4.18 -41.46
C THR A 205 6.74 -5.16 -40.47
N PRO A 206 7.48 -6.19 -40.94
CA PRO A 206 8.18 -7.13 -40.05
C PRO A 206 9.14 -6.46 -39.05
N ARG A 207 9.73 -5.32 -39.42
CA ARG A 207 10.62 -4.55 -38.54
C ARG A 207 9.84 -3.87 -37.41
N GLU A 208 8.68 -3.28 -37.73
CA GLU A 208 7.80 -2.63 -36.75
C GLU A 208 7.18 -3.64 -35.80
N VAL A 209 6.78 -4.82 -36.31
CA VAL A 209 6.30 -5.94 -35.48
C VAL A 209 7.36 -6.35 -34.47
N LYS A 210 8.61 -6.57 -34.90
CA LYS A 210 9.70 -6.94 -33.99
C LYS A 210 9.99 -5.85 -32.95
N HIS A 211 9.83 -4.58 -33.33
CA HIS A 211 10.00 -3.47 -32.40
C HIS A 211 8.90 -3.44 -31.34
N LEU A 212 7.63 -3.62 -31.73
CA LEU A 212 6.50 -3.70 -30.81
C LEU A 212 6.56 -4.93 -29.90
N GLU A 213 7.03 -6.06 -30.40
CA GLU A 213 7.31 -7.23 -29.56
C GLU A 213 8.36 -6.91 -28.50
N ALA A 214 9.42 -6.18 -28.86
CA ALA A 214 10.41 -5.72 -27.88
C ALA A 214 9.80 -4.76 -26.86
N GLU A 215 8.92 -3.83 -27.27
CA GLU A 215 8.19 -2.94 -26.34
C GLU A 215 7.27 -3.73 -25.39
N ALA A 216 6.63 -4.81 -25.87
CA ALA A 216 5.78 -5.67 -25.04
C ALA A 216 6.59 -6.39 -23.96
N TRP A 217 7.79 -6.87 -24.30
CA TRP A 217 8.73 -7.46 -23.34
C TRP A 217 9.32 -6.44 -22.40
N GLU A 218 9.65 -5.25 -22.89
CA GLU A 218 10.19 -4.15 -22.10
C GLU A 218 9.21 -3.69 -21.01
N ASP A 219 7.91 -3.64 -21.29
CA ASP A 219 6.86 -3.36 -20.28
C ASP A 219 6.97 -4.32 -19.06
N PHE A 220 7.48 -5.54 -19.25
CA PHE A 220 7.74 -6.45 -18.14
C PHE A 220 9.15 -6.34 -17.59
N LEU A 221 10.17 -6.25 -18.44
CA LEU A 221 11.57 -6.21 -18.01
C LEU A 221 11.90 -4.96 -17.19
N ASP A 222 11.26 -3.83 -17.49
CA ASP A 222 11.49 -2.56 -16.80
C ASP A 222 10.83 -2.46 -15.41
N MET A 223 9.80 -3.27 -15.13
CA MET A 223 9.05 -3.12 -13.86
C MET A 223 8.60 -4.42 -13.17
N CYS A 224 8.48 -5.54 -13.88
CA CYS A 224 7.97 -6.79 -13.33
C CYS A 224 8.58 -8.04 -14.00
N ILE A 225 9.89 -8.24 -13.79
CA ILE A 225 10.64 -9.43 -14.27
C ILE A 225 10.00 -10.74 -13.78
N GLY A 226 9.28 -10.73 -12.65
CA GLY A 226 8.53 -11.89 -12.17
C GLY A 226 7.52 -12.44 -13.20
N GLN A 227 6.89 -11.58 -14.00
CA GLN A 227 6.00 -12.03 -15.07
C GLN A 227 6.76 -12.70 -16.21
N CYS A 228 7.94 -12.19 -16.60
CA CYS A 228 8.81 -12.86 -17.56
C CYS A 228 9.16 -14.27 -17.08
N GLY A 229 9.49 -14.43 -15.79
CA GLY A 229 9.76 -15.72 -15.19
C GLY A 229 8.59 -16.71 -15.31
N ILE A 230 7.35 -16.24 -15.15
CA ILE A 230 6.14 -17.07 -15.35
C ILE A 230 6.01 -17.49 -16.81
N TRP A 231 6.14 -16.56 -17.76
CA TRP A 231 6.02 -16.90 -19.18
C TRP A 231 7.09 -17.87 -19.65
N VAL A 232 8.34 -17.68 -19.23
CA VAL A 232 9.43 -18.61 -19.50
C VAL A 232 9.16 -19.97 -18.84
N GLY A 233 8.76 -20.00 -17.57
CA GLY A 233 8.50 -21.23 -16.83
C GLY A 233 7.31 -22.05 -17.37
N GLU A 234 6.33 -21.39 -17.99
CA GLU A 234 5.12 -22.03 -18.55
C GLU A 234 5.16 -22.18 -20.08
N ASN A 235 6.30 -21.88 -20.72
CA ASN A 235 6.48 -21.87 -22.18
C ASN A 235 5.40 -21.05 -22.91
N ILE A 236 5.13 -19.84 -22.42
CA ILE A 236 4.16 -18.91 -23.00
C ILE A 236 4.89 -17.95 -23.95
N GLU A 237 4.58 -18.09 -25.23
CA GLU A 237 4.91 -17.11 -26.26
C GLU A 237 3.63 -16.28 -26.52
N PRO A 238 3.62 -14.96 -26.24
CA PRO A 238 2.39 -14.16 -26.24
C PRO A 238 1.68 -14.08 -27.60
N GLU A 239 2.40 -14.30 -28.69
CA GLU A 239 1.89 -14.39 -30.05
C GLU A 239 1.29 -15.76 -30.41
N LYS A 240 1.47 -16.77 -29.56
CA LYS A 240 0.96 -18.15 -29.76
C LYS A 240 -0.04 -18.58 -28.70
N LYS A 241 0.08 -18.06 -27.48
CA LYS A 241 -0.73 -18.47 -26.32
C LYS A 241 -1.14 -17.27 -25.47
N ASN A 242 -2.45 -17.15 -25.26
CA ASN A 242 -3.03 -16.15 -24.37
C ASN A 242 -2.65 -16.42 -22.91
N SER A 243 -2.59 -15.36 -22.11
CA SER A 243 -2.21 -15.43 -20.69
C SER A 243 -3.39 -15.14 -19.78
N GLU A 244 -3.48 -15.86 -18.67
CA GLU A 244 -4.55 -15.69 -17.68
C GLU A 244 -4.42 -14.36 -16.93
N LEU A 245 -5.57 -13.76 -16.61
CA LEU A 245 -5.72 -12.58 -15.76
C LEU A 245 -6.37 -12.96 -14.44
N MET A 246 -6.00 -12.26 -13.37
CA MET A 246 -6.54 -12.50 -12.03
C MET A 246 -6.54 -11.21 -11.20
N PRO A 247 -7.64 -10.87 -10.50
CA PRO A 247 -7.61 -9.85 -9.45
C PRO A 247 -6.81 -10.39 -8.26
N THR A 248 -5.82 -9.64 -7.78
CA THR A 248 -4.94 -10.06 -6.66
C THR A 248 -5.63 -9.99 -5.31
N GLU A 249 -4.93 -10.35 -4.23
CA GLU A 249 -5.30 -9.89 -2.89
C GLU A 249 -5.28 -8.35 -2.79
N PRO A 250 -6.04 -7.75 -1.84
CA PRO A 250 -6.06 -6.31 -1.68
C PRO A 250 -4.76 -5.70 -1.16
N TYR A 251 -4.48 -4.46 -1.59
CA TYR A 251 -3.39 -3.61 -1.09
C TYR A 251 -3.92 -2.27 -0.61
N LEU A 252 -3.23 -1.67 0.37
CA LEU A 252 -3.53 -0.34 0.89
C LEU A 252 -2.45 0.64 0.44
N LEU A 253 -2.85 1.67 -0.30
CA LEU A 253 -1.97 2.65 -0.91
C LEU A 253 -2.75 3.93 -1.24
N GLY A 254 -2.06 5.07 -1.18
CA GLY A 254 -2.63 6.39 -1.43
C GLY A 254 -2.17 7.01 -2.76
N SER A 255 -1.11 6.47 -3.38
CA SER A 255 -0.50 7.07 -4.58
C SER A 255 -1.01 6.49 -5.90
N HIS A 256 -1.48 5.23 -5.93
CA HIS A 256 -1.92 4.57 -7.16
C HIS A 256 -3.43 4.71 -7.37
N SER A 257 -4.17 3.63 -7.60
CA SER A 257 -5.60 3.67 -7.90
C SER A 257 -6.46 3.50 -6.64
N GLY A 258 -5.81 3.29 -5.50
CA GLY A 258 -6.41 3.50 -4.20
C GLY A 258 -6.08 4.90 -3.66
N CYS A 259 -6.78 5.29 -2.60
CA CYS A 259 -6.67 6.58 -1.96
C CYS A 259 -6.77 6.50 -0.43
N CYS A 260 -6.46 5.35 0.19
CA CYS A 260 -6.33 5.30 1.65
C CYS A 260 -5.07 6.01 2.11
N GLY A 261 -5.14 6.71 3.24
CA GLY A 261 -3.97 7.31 3.85
C GLY A 261 -4.32 8.25 5.00
N ILE A 262 -3.46 9.22 5.23
CA ILE A 262 -3.55 10.22 6.28
C ILE A 262 -4.27 11.45 5.73
N TRP A 263 -5.13 12.07 6.53
CA TRP A 263 -5.73 13.35 6.24
C TRP A 263 -4.66 14.45 6.30
N ALA A 264 -4.46 15.16 5.19
CA ALA A 264 -3.39 16.13 5.06
C ALA A 264 -3.88 17.44 4.46
N SER A 265 -3.25 18.53 4.90
CA SER A 265 -3.62 19.89 4.59
C SER A 265 -3.51 20.19 3.10
N GLY A 266 -4.55 20.83 2.58
CA GLY A 266 -4.63 21.32 1.22
C GLY A 266 -3.74 22.53 0.93
N PRO A 267 -3.61 22.88 -0.36
CA PRO A 267 -2.91 24.07 -0.84
C PRO A 267 -3.66 25.38 -0.53
N THR A 268 -2.93 26.45 -0.21
CA THR A 268 -3.50 27.82 -0.06
C THR A 268 -3.77 28.52 -1.40
N ASP A 269 -3.20 28.02 -2.50
CA ASP A 269 -3.16 28.69 -3.81
C ASP A 269 -4.23 28.25 -4.81
N VAL A 270 -5.08 27.27 -4.46
CA VAL A 270 -6.22 26.82 -5.30
C VAL A 270 -7.57 26.86 -4.56
N GLY A 271 -7.67 27.71 -3.53
CA GLY A 271 -8.93 27.98 -2.84
C GLY A 271 -9.39 26.87 -1.90
N ALA A 272 -8.47 26.07 -1.34
CA ALA A 272 -8.84 25.15 -0.28
C ALA A 272 -9.33 25.95 0.95
N PRO A 273 -10.58 25.77 1.39
CA PRO A 273 -11.18 26.50 2.49
C PRO A 273 -10.44 26.20 3.78
N THR A 274 -10.16 27.28 4.52
CA THR A 274 -9.67 27.21 5.91
C THR A 274 -10.82 27.06 6.90
N GLU A 275 -12.05 27.33 6.47
CA GLU A 275 -13.29 27.14 7.22
C GLU A 275 -14.39 26.64 6.27
N GLU A 276 -15.11 25.62 6.67
CA GLU A 276 -16.26 25.04 6.00
C GLU A 276 -17.30 24.65 7.05
N ALA A 277 -18.58 24.76 6.72
CA ALA A 277 -19.63 24.28 7.61
C ALA A 277 -19.55 22.75 7.68
N LEU A 278 -18.98 22.22 8.76
CA LEU A 278 -18.93 20.80 9.00
C LEU A 278 -20.37 20.29 9.20
N GLY A 279 -20.73 19.21 8.49
CA GLY A 279 -22.01 18.55 8.68
C GLY A 279 -22.15 17.95 10.09
N GLU A 280 -23.37 17.60 10.49
CA GLU A 280 -23.60 16.89 11.75
C GLU A 280 -22.78 15.59 11.80
N GLY A 281 -22.12 15.34 12.94
CA GLY A 281 -21.34 14.13 13.18
C GLY A 281 -19.85 14.19 12.80
N ILE A 282 -19.34 15.33 12.31
CA ILE A 282 -17.88 15.52 12.16
C ILE A 282 -17.25 15.83 13.52
N PRO A 283 -16.17 15.14 13.93
CA PRO A 283 -15.50 15.39 15.21
C PRO A 283 -15.01 16.83 15.37
N GLU A 284 -15.28 17.47 16.52
CA GLU A 284 -14.87 18.86 16.81
C GLU A 284 -13.35 19.09 16.82
N HIS A 285 -12.56 18.03 16.98
CA HIS A 285 -11.10 18.12 16.98
C HIS A 285 -10.49 18.20 15.57
N LEU A 286 -11.31 18.04 14.52
CA LEU A 286 -10.88 18.23 13.14
C LEU A 286 -10.81 19.71 12.78
N PRO A 287 -9.88 20.11 11.89
CA PRO A 287 -9.88 21.46 11.34
C PRO A 287 -11.22 21.78 10.66
N SER A 288 -11.71 23.02 10.84
CA SER A 288 -12.98 23.48 10.27
C SER A 288 -12.99 23.54 8.74
N GLY A 289 -11.82 23.53 8.10
CA GLY A 289 -11.67 23.35 6.65
C GLY A 289 -10.55 22.35 6.34
N TRP A 290 -10.31 22.09 5.06
CA TRP A 290 -9.28 21.13 4.64
C TRP A 290 -7.93 21.78 4.30
N ASN A 291 -7.70 22.99 4.79
CA ASN A 291 -6.43 23.71 4.72
C ASN A 291 -6.18 24.45 6.04
N TRP A 292 -5.01 24.22 6.63
CA TRP A 292 -4.57 24.83 7.90
C TRP A 292 -3.14 25.38 7.80
N GLY A 293 -2.75 25.81 6.60
CA GLY A 293 -1.58 26.68 6.36
C GLY A 293 -0.34 25.97 5.80
N TYR A 294 -0.15 24.68 6.08
CA TYR A 294 1.04 23.95 5.63
C TYR A 294 0.67 22.74 4.77
N ARG A 295 0.77 22.90 3.45
CA ARG A 295 0.44 21.84 2.48
C ARG A 295 1.16 20.53 2.82
N GLY A 296 0.39 19.45 2.90
CA GLY A 296 0.90 18.10 3.21
C GLY A 296 1.20 17.85 4.68
N MET A 297 0.97 18.82 5.58
CA MET A 297 0.97 18.59 7.03
C MET A 297 -0.26 17.78 7.42
N THR A 298 -0.14 16.88 8.37
CA THR A 298 -1.27 16.12 8.92
C THR A 298 -1.97 16.96 10.01
N THR A 299 -2.95 16.37 10.69
CA THR A 299 -3.57 17.01 11.87
C THR A 299 -2.64 17.08 13.09
N VAL A 300 -1.50 16.36 13.06
CA VAL A 300 -0.42 16.44 14.05
C VAL A 300 0.60 17.47 13.58
N ASN A 301 0.84 18.48 14.41
CA ASN A 301 1.75 19.58 14.11
C ASN A 301 3.18 19.07 13.85
N GLY A 302 3.79 19.56 12.77
CA GLY A 302 5.16 19.18 12.38
C GLY A 302 5.27 17.82 11.68
N LEU A 303 4.18 17.03 11.62
CA LEU A 303 4.15 15.78 10.86
C LEU A 303 3.60 16.04 9.46
N PHE A 304 4.38 15.71 8.45
CA PHE A 304 4.04 15.83 7.04
C PHE A 304 4.06 14.47 6.37
N THR A 305 3.36 14.34 5.24
CA THR A 305 3.38 13.11 4.46
C THR A 305 3.22 13.37 2.96
N ALA A 306 3.51 12.37 2.14
CA ALA A 306 3.46 12.44 0.68
C ALA A 306 3.34 11.04 0.05
N GLY A 307 3.03 10.99 -1.23
CA GLY A 307 2.88 9.76 -2.00
C GLY A 307 1.75 8.90 -1.44
N ASP A 308 2.08 7.68 -1.04
CA ASP A 308 1.13 6.75 -0.43
C ASP A 308 0.56 7.23 0.91
N GLY A 309 1.23 8.16 1.57
CA GLY A 309 0.83 8.62 2.89
C GLY A 309 -0.33 9.60 2.88
N VAL A 310 -0.46 10.45 1.87
CA VAL A 310 -1.60 11.38 1.78
C VAL A 310 -2.80 10.65 1.16
N GLY A 311 -3.88 10.50 1.93
CA GLY A 311 -5.13 9.86 1.49
C GLY A 311 -6.01 10.76 0.63
N ALA A 312 -7.19 10.26 0.28
CA ALA A 312 -8.27 10.93 -0.49
C ALA A 312 -7.89 11.49 -1.88
N SER A 313 -6.65 11.30 -2.33
CA SER A 313 -6.09 11.98 -3.51
C SER A 313 -5.28 11.04 -4.40
N GLY A 314 -5.83 9.86 -4.69
CA GLY A 314 -5.19 8.84 -5.55
C GLY A 314 -4.79 9.36 -6.94
N HIS A 315 -4.20 8.48 -7.74
CA HIS A 315 -3.69 8.73 -9.11
C HIS A 315 -2.45 9.63 -9.19
N LYS A 316 -1.57 9.58 -8.18
CA LYS A 316 -0.28 10.29 -8.16
C LYS A 316 0.80 9.56 -8.94
N PHE A 317 0.89 8.24 -8.79
CA PHE A 317 1.95 7.39 -9.31
C PHE A 317 3.36 7.89 -8.94
N SER A 318 4.39 7.52 -9.69
CA SER A 318 5.79 7.88 -9.40
C SER A 318 6.03 9.40 -9.47
N SER A 319 5.62 10.04 -10.56
CA SER A 319 5.86 11.48 -10.78
C SER A 319 5.08 12.35 -9.81
N GLY A 320 3.80 12.07 -9.59
CA GLY A 320 2.95 12.80 -8.64
C GLY A 320 3.41 12.60 -7.20
N SER A 321 3.85 11.40 -6.81
CA SER A 321 4.43 11.17 -5.48
C SER A 321 5.70 11.97 -5.26
N HIS A 322 6.58 12.03 -6.27
CA HIS A 322 7.79 12.85 -6.19
C HIS A 322 7.45 14.35 -6.12
N ALA A 323 6.51 14.82 -6.93
CA ALA A 323 6.05 16.21 -6.91
C ALA A 323 5.41 16.59 -5.56
N GLU A 324 4.57 15.71 -5.00
CA GLU A 324 3.95 15.93 -3.68
C GLU A 324 4.99 15.99 -2.57
N GLY A 325 6.01 15.13 -2.59
CA GLY A 325 7.14 15.19 -1.66
C GLY A 325 7.89 16.53 -1.73
N ARG A 326 8.09 17.08 -2.94
CA ARG A 326 8.71 18.41 -3.11
C ARG A 326 7.85 19.53 -2.51
N MET A 327 6.53 19.45 -2.67
CA MET A 327 5.60 20.43 -2.13
C MET A 327 5.54 20.38 -0.61
N ALA A 328 5.44 19.17 -0.02
CA ALA A 328 5.50 18.98 1.42
C ALA A 328 6.84 19.47 2.01
N ALA A 329 7.98 19.16 1.36
CA ALA A 329 9.28 19.61 1.82
C ALA A 329 9.42 21.15 1.87
N LYS A 330 8.83 21.87 0.90
CA LYS A 330 8.79 23.34 0.93
C LYS A 330 7.98 23.84 2.14
N SER A 331 6.83 23.24 2.42
CA SER A 331 5.99 23.58 3.57
C SER A 331 6.65 23.21 4.91
N MET A 332 7.43 22.13 4.97
CA MET A 332 8.23 21.78 6.16
C MET A 332 9.26 22.85 6.48
N VAL A 333 9.97 23.37 5.48
CA VAL A 333 10.95 24.46 5.70
C VAL A 333 10.24 25.70 6.24
N GLN A 334 9.08 26.06 5.68
CA GLN A 334 8.26 27.16 6.19
C GLN A 334 7.85 26.94 7.65
N TYR A 335 7.32 25.74 7.97
CA TYR A 335 6.95 25.37 9.34
C TYR A 335 8.12 25.51 10.33
N VAL A 336 9.32 25.06 9.93
CA VAL A 336 10.52 25.16 10.77
C VAL A 336 10.94 26.61 11.00
N ILE A 337 10.80 27.48 10.01
CA ILE A 337 11.09 28.93 10.13
C ILE A 337 10.08 29.59 11.07
N ASP A 338 8.80 29.29 10.92
CA ASP A 338 7.73 29.85 11.74
C ASP A 338 7.79 29.36 13.19
N ASN A 339 8.40 28.20 13.42
CA ASN A 339 8.62 27.59 14.74
C ASN A 339 10.11 27.57 15.14
N LYS A 340 10.92 28.54 14.69
CA LYS A 340 12.39 28.55 14.91
C LYS A 340 12.79 28.47 16.38
N ASP A 341 12.03 29.11 17.27
CA ASP A 341 12.33 29.27 18.70
C ASP A 341 11.88 28.06 19.54
N TRP A 342 11.06 27.17 18.98
CA TRP A 342 10.69 25.92 19.65
C TRP A 342 11.87 24.94 19.66
N THR A 343 12.02 24.20 20.75
CA THR A 343 13.02 23.13 20.89
C THR A 343 12.29 21.82 21.20
N PRO A 344 12.37 20.80 20.32
CA PRO A 344 11.67 19.54 20.53
C PRO A 344 12.11 18.83 21.82
N GLU A 345 11.14 18.50 22.67
CA GLU A 345 11.34 17.65 23.86
C GLU A 345 10.46 16.42 23.76
N LEU A 346 11.05 15.23 23.91
CA LEU A 346 10.32 13.96 23.76
C LEU A 346 9.44 13.71 24.98
N ASP A 347 8.20 13.28 24.77
CA ASP A 347 7.28 12.86 25.84
C ASP A 347 7.68 11.55 26.52
N THR A 348 8.54 10.77 25.87
CA THR A 348 9.01 9.44 26.30
C THR A 348 10.53 9.46 26.51
N SER A 349 11.01 8.82 27.58
CA SER A 349 12.44 8.74 27.88
C SER A 349 13.20 7.89 26.84
N VAL A 350 14.50 8.16 26.65
CA VAL A 350 15.32 7.38 25.70
C VAL A 350 15.42 5.93 26.17
N GLU A 351 15.49 5.71 27.48
CA GLU A 351 15.56 4.40 28.13
C GLU A 351 14.31 3.56 27.81
N ASP A 352 13.12 4.15 27.93
CA ASP A 352 11.86 3.46 27.61
C ASP A 352 11.73 3.17 26.12
N LEU A 353 12.17 4.08 25.26
CA LEU A 353 12.19 3.88 23.81
C LEU A 353 13.12 2.70 23.44
N VAL A 354 14.34 2.66 23.98
CA VAL A 354 15.29 1.55 23.75
C VAL A 354 14.72 0.24 24.29
N ALA A 355 14.12 0.26 25.49
CA ALA A 355 13.51 -0.91 26.09
C ALA A 355 12.37 -1.48 25.23
N THR A 356 11.54 -0.60 24.67
CA THR A 356 10.46 -0.95 23.75
C THR A 356 11.01 -1.59 22.49
N ILE A 357 11.96 -0.95 21.80
CA ILE A 357 12.52 -1.44 20.53
C ILE A 357 13.10 -2.84 20.66
N TYR A 358 13.82 -3.12 21.74
CA TYR A 358 14.46 -4.41 21.99
C TYR A 358 13.54 -5.44 22.67
N GLN A 359 12.27 -5.12 22.95
CA GLN A 359 11.36 -6.04 23.62
C GLN A 359 11.31 -7.43 22.94
N PRO A 360 11.20 -7.56 21.60
CA PRO A 360 11.19 -8.87 20.96
C PRO A 360 12.48 -9.68 21.17
N VAL A 361 13.63 -9.00 21.29
CA VAL A 361 14.92 -9.65 21.58
C VAL A 361 14.94 -10.16 23.02
N LYS A 362 14.46 -9.36 23.97
CA LYS A 362 14.35 -9.77 25.38
C LYS A 362 13.43 -10.99 25.52
N THR A 363 12.25 -10.95 24.90
CA THR A 363 11.30 -12.07 24.86
C THR A 363 11.95 -13.34 24.32
N PHE A 364 12.76 -13.24 23.24
CA PHE A 364 13.50 -14.40 22.73
C PHE A 364 14.50 -14.94 23.75
N LEU A 365 15.36 -14.08 24.29
CA LEU A 365 16.43 -14.49 25.20
C LEU A 365 15.90 -15.13 26.48
N GLU A 366 14.78 -14.63 27.00
CA GLU A 366 14.14 -15.14 28.21
C GLU A 366 13.54 -16.54 28.00
N PHE A 367 12.82 -16.75 26.90
CA PHE A 367 12.00 -17.95 26.72
C PHE A 367 12.53 -18.98 25.72
N LYS A 368 13.63 -18.71 25.00
CA LYS A 368 14.15 -19.61 23.94
C LYS A 368 14.39 -21.04 24.40
N ASP A 369 14.76 -21.24 25.67
CA ASP A 369 15.16 -22.55 26.22
C ASP A 369 13.97 -23.34 26.80
N TYR A 370 12.74 -22.79 26.79
CA TYR A 370 11.53 -23.50 27.23
C TYR A 370 11.20 -24.71 26.34
N SER A 371 11.54 -24.66 25.05
CA SER A 371 11.28 -25.69 24.06
C SER A 371 12.56 -26.10 23.34
N THR A 372 12.65 -27.36 22.91
CA THR A 372 13.78 -27.84 22.09
C THR A 372 13.74 -27.32 20.66
N ALA A 373 12.62 -26.73 20.23
CA ALA A 373 12.47 -26.11 18.91
C ALA A 373 12.12 -24.62 19.09
N ILE A 374 13.05 -23.74 18.71
CA ILE A 374 12.90 -22.29 18.89
C ILE A 374 11.72 -21.68 18.09
N ASP A 375 11.15 -22.40 17.13
CA ASP A 375 9.99 -21.91 16.38
C ASP A 375 8.67 -22.45 16.95
N VAL A 376 8.71 -23.29 17.99
CA VAL A 376 7.54 -23.86 18.66
C VAL A 376 7.66 -23.61 20.16
N ASN A 377 7.11 -22.47 20.61
CA ASN A 377 7.22 -22.03 22.01
C ASN A 377 5.89 -21.39 22.46
N PRO A 378 5.33 -21.74 23.63
CA PRO A 378 4.07 -21.16 24.10
C PRO A 378 4.22 -19.74 24.67
N ASN A 379 5.44 -19.27 24.93
CA ASN A 379 5.68 -17.96 25.55
C ASN A 379 5.93 -16.84 24.52
N TYR A 380 6.08 -17.17 23.23
CA TYR A 380 6.23 -16.17 22.17
C TYR A 380 5.68 -16.62 20.83
N ILE A 381 5.51 -15.65 19.93
CA ILE A 381 5.17 -15.88 18.53
C ILE A 381 6.29 -15.37 17.61
N THR A 382 6.60 -16.13 16.55
CA THR A 382 7.56 -15.65 15.53
C THR A 382 6.88 -14.61 14.63
N PRO A 383 7.61 -13.64 14.07
CA PRO A 383 7.01 -12.66 13.15
C PRO A 383 6.32 -13.32 11.95
N LYS A 384 6.88 -14.43 11.43
CA LYS A 384 6.25 -15.18 10.33
C LYS A 384 4.89 -15.76 10.73
N MET A 385 4.79 -16.37 11.91
CA MET A 385 3.53 -16.92 12.41
C MET A 385 2.48 -15.82 12.66
N LEU A 386 2.90 -14.70 13.23
CA LEU A 386 2.05 -13.53 13.45
C LEU A 386 1.51 -12.98 12.12
N GLN A 387 2.37 -12.85 11.10
CA GLN A 387 1.96 -12.41 9.77
C GLN A 387 0.96 -13.38 9.12
N PHE A 388 1.18 -14.70 9.21
CA PHE A 388 0.24 -15.68 8.68
C PHE A 388 -1.12 -15.61 9.37
N ARG A 389 -1.13 -15.40 10.69
CA ARG A 389 -2.38 -15.21 11.43
C ARG A 389 -3.10 -13.93 11.01
N LEU A 390 -2.39 -12.80 10.86
CA LEU A 390 -2.95 -11.56 10.33
C LEU A 390 -3.58 -11.78 8.94
N GLN A 391 -2.81 -12.36 8.03
CA GLN A 391 -3.23 -12.64 6.66
C GLN A 391 -4.50 -13.49 6.59
N LYS A 392 -4.59 -14.51 7.45
CA LYS A 392 -5.79 -15.36 7.55
C LYS A 392 -7.01 -14.57 8.04
N ILE A 393 -6.85 -13.75 9.09
CA ILE A 393 -7.93 -12.91 9.63
C ILE A 393 -8.45 -11.97 8.54
N MET A 394 -7.55 -11.22 7.89
CA MET A 394 -7.95 -10.24 6.88
C MET A 394 -8.57 -10.91 5.66
N ASP A 395 -8.03 -12.06 5.23
CA ASP A 395 -8.53 -12.77 4.05
C ASP A 395 -9.94 -13.33 4.25
N GLU A 396 -10.19 -13.94 5.40
CA GLU A 396 -11.45 -14.65 5.68
C GLU A 396 -12.57 -13.73 6.13
N TYR A 397 -12.26 -12.60 6.79
CA TYR A 397 -13.26 -11.75 7.42
C TYR A 397 -13.35 -10.34 6.82
N VAL A 398 -12.26 -9.81 6.28
CA VAL A 398 -12.19 -8.40 5.83
C VAL A 398 -12.17 -8.32 4.30
N ALA A 399 -13.01 -9.11 3.64
CA ALA A 399 -13.16 -9.12 2.18
C ALA A 399 -11.88 -9.44 1.41
N GLY A 400 -11.18 -10.52 1.77
CA GLY A 400 -10.05 -11.03 1.00
C GLY A 400 -10.45 -11.86 -0.21
N VAL A 401 -9.46 -12.59 -0.76
CA VAL A 401 -9.68 -13.46 -1.92
C VAL A 401 -10.50 -14.69 -1.55
N ALA A 402 -10.44 -15.17 -0.30
CA ALA A 402 -11.18 -16.34 0.18
C ALA A 402 -12.71 -16.19 0.06
N THR A 403 -13.21 -14.96 0.11
CA THR A 403 -14.66 -14.68 0.09
C THR A 403 -15.08 -13.90 -1.16
N TYR A 404 -14.27 -13.93 -2.23
CA TYR A 404 -14.49 -13.10 -3.43
C TYR A 404 -14.72 -11.62 -3.08
N TYR A 405 -13.92 -11.11 -2.13
CA TYR A 405 -13.97 -9.75 -1.62
C TYR A 405 -15.30 -9.37 -0.96
N ASN A 406 -16.04 -10.34 -0.41
CA ASN A 406 -17.27 -10.07 0.35
C ASN A 406 -16.97 -10.05 1.86
N THR A 407 -17.59 -9.13 2.57
CA THR A 407 -17.64 -9.04 4.03
C THR A 407 -19.03 -8.57 4.46
N ASN A 408 -19.30 -8.50 5.75
CA ASN A 408 -20.49 -7.91 6.33
C ASN A 408 -20.18 -7.51 7.78
N GLU A 409 -21.14 -6.86 8.46
CA GLU A 409 -21.00 -6.42 9.85
C GLU A 409 -20.49 -7.55 10.77
N LYS A 410 -21.08 -8.75 10.69
CA LYS A 410 -20.73 -9.88 11.58
C LYS A 410 -19.34 -10.44 11.32
N MET A 411 -18.89 -10.44 10.06
CA MET A 411 -17.52 -10.82 9.75
C MET A 411 -16.53 -9.80 10.30
N LEU A 412 -16.85 -8.51 10.24
CA LEU A 412 -16.02 -7.43 10.75
C LEU A 412 -15.97 -7.43 12.28
N ASP A 413 -17.07 -7.73 12.97
CA ASP A 413 -17.11 -7.94 14.42
C ASP A 413 -16.11 -9.03 14.84
N VAL A 414 -16.15 -10.19 14.16
CA VAL A 414 -15.21 -11.30 14.40
C VAL A 414 -13.77 -10.92 14.06
N ALA A 415 -13.56 -10.12 13.01
CA ALA A 415 -12.23 -9.62 12.67
C ALA A 415 -11.67 -8.72 13.78
N SER A 416 -12.51 -7.85 14.36
CA SER A 416 -12.12 -6.97 15.46
C SER A 416 -11.62 -7.75 16.66
N GLU A 417 -12.40 -8.71 17.15
CA GLU A 417 -12.01 -9.58 18.29
C GLU A 417 -10.68 -10.30 18.02
N LYS A 418 -10.49 -10.81 16.80
CA LYS A 418 -9.28 -11.53 16.42
C LYS A 418 -8.06 -10.62 16.29
N LEU A 419 -8.24 -9.40 15.82
CA LEU A 419 -7.17 -8.40 15.74
C LEU A 419 -6.77 -7.90 17.12
N ASP A 420 -7.72 -7.77 18.06
CA ASP A 420 -7.41 -7.43 19.46
C ASP A 420 -6.54 -8.51 20.12
N MET A 421 -6.93 -9.79 20.03
CA MET A 421 -6.08 -10.89 20.50
C MET A 421 -4.73 -10.96 19.77
N LEU A 422 -4.68 -10.58 18.49
CA LEU A 422 -3.42 -10.57 17.73
C LEU A 422 -2.48 -9.45 18.21
N LYS A 423 -3.01 -8.29 18.62
CA LYS A 423 -2.22 -7.20 19.22
C LYS A 423 -1.65 -7.61 20.58
N GLU A 424 -2.43 -8.28 21.43
CA GLU A 424 -1.94 -8.84 22.69
C GLU A 424 -0.79 -9.84 22.46
N ASP A 425 -0.91 -10.71 21.46
CA ASP A 425 0.16 -11.64 21.11
C ASP A 425 1.35 -10.96 20.42
N ALA A 426 1.15 -9.80 19.79
CA ALA A 426 2.23 -9.02 19.18
C ALA A 426 3.23 -8.51 20.24
N GLU A 427 2.77 -8.22 21.47
CA GLU A 427 3.64 -7.87 22.60
C GLU A 427 4.58 -9.02 23.00
N LYS A 428 4.20 -10.26 22.66
CA LYS A 428 4.97 -11.49 22.88
C LYS A 428 5.73 -11.93 21.63
N MET A 429 5.91 -11.07 20.63
CA MET A 429 6.78 -11.40 19.50
C MET A 429 8.21 -11.63 19.97
N ARG A 430 8.92 -12.50 19.26
CA ARG A 430 10.36 -12.74 19.46
C ARG A 430 11.20 -12.22 18.29
N ALA A 431 12.47 -11.93 18.55
CA ALA A 431 13.47 -11.66 17.51
C ALA A 431 14.83 -12.29 17.88
N LYS A 432 15.30 -13.24 17.08
CA LYS A 432 16.59 -13.92 17.27
C LYS A 432 17.79 -13.21 16.62
N ASP A 433 17.51 -12.30 15.70
CA ASP A 433 18.50 -11.49 14.99
C ASP A 433 17.88 -10.15 14.53
N LEU A 434 18.69 -9.23 14.02
CA LEU A 434 18.25 -7.91 13.55
C LEU A 434 17.25 -7.97 12.39
N HIS A 435 17.29 -9.03 11.58
CA HIS A 435 16.33 -9.21 10.50
C HIS A 435 14.96 -9.62 11.04
N GLU A 436 14.91 -10.53 12.01
CA GLU A 436 13.67 -10.91 12.68
C GLU A 436 13.13 -9.74 13.52
N LEU A 437 13.98 -8.88 14.09
CA LEU A 437 13.56 -7.65 14.74
C LEU A 437 12.88 -6.67 13.77
N LEU A 438 13.45 -6.51 12.56
CA LEU A 438 12.80 -5.78 11.46
C LEU A 438 11.43 -6.38 11.13
N ARG A 439 11.34 -7.70 10.97
CA ARG A 439 10.08 -8.37 10.64
C ARG A 439 9.04 -8.25 11.77
N ALA A 440 9.46 -8.28 13.03
CA ALA A 440 8.57 -8.06 14.17
C ALA A 440 7.90 -6.69 14.09
N TRP A 441 8.69 -5.63 13.95
CA TRP A 441 8.15 -4.26 13.88
C TRP A 441 7.36 -3.97 12.60
N GLU A 442 7.79 -4.49 11.45
CA GLU A 442 6.98 -4.42 10.23
C GLU A 442 5.61 -5.10 10.41
N ASN A 443 5.54 -6.23 11.11
CA ASN A 443 4.26 -6.91 11.34
C ASN A 443 3.40 -6.21 12.39
N TYR A 444 4.00 -5.55 13.39
CA TYR A 444 3.27 -4.64 14.26
C TYR A 444 2.59 -3.51 13.47
N HIS A 445 3.34 -2.85 12.56
CA HIS A 445 2.78 -1.81 11.68
C HIS A 445 1.64 -2.33 10.81
N ARG A 446 1.77 -3.56 10.28
CA ARG A 446 0.72 -4.21 9.49
C ARG A 446 -0.56 -4.44 10.29
N ILE A 447 -0.46 -4.84 11.57
CA ILE A 447 -1.64 -5.06 12.42
C ILE A 447 -2.41 -3.75 12.61
N LEU A 448 -1.73 -2.67 12.99
CA LEU A 448 -2.39 -1.37 13.21
C LEU A 448 -3.04 -0.83 11.93
N THR A 449 -2.34 -0.98 10.80
CA THR A 449 -2.89 -0.61 9.49
C THR A 449 -4.13 -1.45 9.13
N ALA A 450 -4.09 -2.75 9.40
CA ALA A 450 -5.18 -3.68 9.13
C ALA A 450 -6.42 -3.38 10.00
N GLU A 451 -6.20 -3.02 11.26
CA GLU A 451 -7.24 -2.58 12.18
C GLU A 451 -7.91 -1.28 11.69
N ALA A 452 -7.12 -0.25 11.31
CA ALA A 452 -7.66 0.99 10.76
C ALA A 452 -8.49 0.73 9.49
N HIS A 453 -7.99 -0.13 8.60
CA HIS A 453 -8.71 -0.53 7.39
C HIS A 453 -10.05 -1.21 7.69
N MET A 454 -10.05 -2.19 8.59
CA MET A 454 -11.24 -2.91 9.02
C MET A 454 -12.27 -1.96 9.65
N LYS A 455 -11.85 -1.10 10.58
CA LYS A 455 -12.72 -0.14 11.27
C LYS A 455 -13.39 0.84 10.31
N HIS A 456 -12.69 1.31 9.27
CA HIS A 456 -13.28 2.19 8.27
C HIS A 456 -14.34 1.49 7.40
N ILE A 457 -14.14 0.22 7.05
CA ILE A 457 -15.16 -0.58 6.33
C ILE A 457 -16.36 -0.84 7.23
N HIS A 458 -16.11 -1.13 8.50
CA HIS A 458 -17.16 -1.33 9.49
C HIS A 458 -18.01 -0.07 9.67
N PHE A 459 -17.38 1.10 9.72
CA PHE A 459 -18.05 2.39 9.81
C PHE A 459 -18.91 2.69 8.56
N ARG A 460 -18.35 2.54 7.35
CA ARG A 460 -19.06 2.86 6.09
C ARG A 460 -20.12 1.81 5.75
N GLN A 461 -21.40 2.16 5.92
CA GLN A 461 -22.58 1.31 5.68
C GLN A 461 -23.00 1.24 4.20
N GLU A 462 -22.04 1.15 3.27
CA GLU A 462 -22.30 1.06 1.83
C GLU A 462 -21.20 0.28 1.08
N SER A 463 -21.53 -0.20 -0.12
CA SER A 463 -20.59 -0.80 -1.08
C SER A 463 -20.20 0.21 -2.16
N ARG A 464 -19.33 1.15 -1.83
CA ARG A 464 -18.89 2.23 -2.75
C ARG A 464 -17.97 1.75 -3.87
N TYR A 465 -17.16 0.72 -3.61
CA TYR A 465 -16.12 0.22 -4.52
C TYR A 465 -16.34 -1.25 -4.89
N PRO A 466 -17.50 -1.61 -5.48
CA PRO A 466 -17.76 -2.99 -5.87
C PRO A 466 -16.71 -3.45 -6.87
N GLY A 467 -16.16 -4.65 -6.65
CA GLY A 467 -14.99 -5.18 -7.36
C GLY A 467 -13.66 -4.97 -6.65
N PHE A 468 -13.61 -4.08 -5.65
CA PHE A 468 -12.54 -4.03 -4.64
C PHE A 468 -12.99 -4.67 -3.33
N TYR A 469 -14.19 -4.37 -2.87
CA TYR A 469 -14.89 -5.11 -1.82
C TYR A 469 -16.41 -4.96 -1.96
N TYR A 470 -17.13 -5.85 -1.28
CA TYR A 470 -18.58 -5.86 -1.16
C TYR A 470 -18.92 -6.04 0.31
N ARG A 471 -19.87 -5.24 0.77
CA ARG A 471 -20.44 -5.28 2.11
C ARG A 471 -21.90 -5.65 2.05
#